data_AF-A0A3E1HDM6-F1
#
_entry.id   AF-A0A3E1HDM6-F1
#
_cell.length_a   1.000
_cell.length_b   1.000
_cell.length_c   1.000
_cell.angle_alpha   90.00
_cell.angle_beta   90.00
_cell.angle_gamma   90.00
#
_symmetry.space_group_name_H-M   'P 1'
#
loop_
_entity.id
_entity.type
_entity.pdbx_description
1 polymer ?
#
loop_
_entity_poly.entity_id
_entity_poly.type
_entity_poly.pdbx_seq_one_letter_code
_entity_poly.pdbx_strand_id
1 'polypeptide(L)'
;MLHPNNVKSLSRGPNARKNVPVLREIGNKLDKKKIESNLDDSKNHVASDTLDKFRLGIVQAIISSFDGELWGPVNQFKSSLEQLGDIRKNFSDMESRSKKFVDTGMSLSDAKVDETPETQGPATYSFNNLSESTLNAPSEIRNFNSEDKLNLSGIQRQLNRPLQRVERTPEAIGEMQIHHAPDTNTSVVVVADAPHKPPFVLKVFGEVRASNIVT
;
A
#
# COMPACT_ATOMS: atom_id res chain seq x y z
N MET A 1 4.68 0.82 2.74
CA MET A 1 4.26 1.83 3.74
C MET A 1 3.12 2.66 3.16
N LEU A 2 2.11 3.01 3.96
CA LEU A 2 1.06 3.94 3.56
C LEU A 2 1.68 5.32 3.33
N HIS A 3 1.85 5.72 2.07
CA HIS A 3 2.37 7.04 1.70
C HIS A 3 1.23 8.07 1.78
N PRO A 4 1.50 9.36 2.09
CA PRO A 4 0.48 10.42 2.10
C PRO A 4 -0.41 10.46 0.85
N ASN A 5 0.14 10.13 -0.33
CA ASN A 5 -0.60 10.08 -1.60
C ASN A 5 -1.61 8.92 -1.64
N ASN A 6 -1.30 7.79 -0.99
CA ASN A 6 -2.19 6.63 -0.91
C ASN A 6 -3.31 6.87 0.11
N VAL A 7 -3.02 7.61 1.20
CA VAL A 7 -4.04 8.02 2.17
C VAL A 7 -5.05 8.97 1.52
N LYS A 8 -4.56 9.95 0.76
CA LYS A 8 -5.42 10.88 0.00
C LYS A 8 -6.28 10.17 -1.04
N SER A 9 -5.72 9.22 -1.80
CA SER A 9 -6.50 8.47 -2.78
C SER A 9 -7.56 7.56 -2.12
N LEU A 10 -7.26 7.02 -0.93
CA LEU A 10 -8.23 6.21 -0.17
C LEU A 10 -9.32 7.06 0.50
N SER A 11 -9.03 8.29 0.92
CA SER A 11 -9.98 9.20 1.57
C SER A 11 -10.79 10.07 0.59
N ARG A 12 -10.40 10.11 -0.68
CA ARG A 12 -11.09 10.85 -1.76
C ARG A 12 -11.64 9.97 -2.87
N GLY A 13 -11.23 8.70 -2.88
CA GLY A 13 -11.69 7.75 -3.87
C GLY A 13 -13.18 7.38 -3.69
N PRO A 14 -13.74 6.62 -4.62
CA PRO A 14 -15.16 6.21 -4.63
C PRO A 14 -15.54 5.31 -3.44
N ASN A 15 -14.54 4.68 -2.81
CA ASN A 15 -14.70 3.94 -1.58
C ASN A 15 -14.42 4.79 -0.33
N ALA A 16 -14.23 6.12 -0.43
CA ALA A 16 -13.89 7.00 0.68
C ALA A 16 -14.85 6.85 1.87
N ARG A 17 -16.16 6.73 1.61
CA ARG A 17 -17.17 6.51 2.67
C ARG A 17 -16.94 5.21 3.45
N LYS A 18 -16.39 4.17 2.81
CA LYS A 18 -16.02 2.90 3.47
C LYS A 18 -14.60 2.93 4.04
N ASN A 19 -13.68 3.61 3.38
CA ASN A 19 -12.26 3.65 3.74
C ASN A 19 -11.96 4.60 4.90
N VAL A 20 -12.60 5.78 4.95
CA VAL A 20 -12.36 6.80 5.98
C VAL A 20 -12.59 6.26 7.41
N PRO A 21 -13.67 5.50 7.70
CA PRO A 21 -13.82 4.84 9.00
C PRO A 21 -12.66 3.89 9.33
N VAL A 22 -12.18 3.12 8.35
CA VAL A 22 -11.06 2.18 8.52
C VAL A 22 -9.74 2.93 8.74
N LEU A 23 -9.48 4.00 7.97
CA LEU A 23 -8.29 4.84 8.16
C LEU A 23 -8.29 5.50 9.54
N ARG A 24 -9.45 5.97 10.00
CA ARG A 24 -9.60 6.55 11.36
C ARG A 24 -9.41 5.50 12.45
N GLU A 25 -9.91 4.28 12.26
CA GLU A 25 -9.68 3.17 13.19
C GLU A 25 -8.18 2.84 13.29
N ILE A 26 -7.48 2.78 12.14
CA ILE A 26 -6.03 2.58 12.10
C ILE A 26 -5.32 3.76 12.80
N GLY A 27 -5.71 4.99 12.52
CA GLY A 27 -5.18 6.19 13.17
C GLY A 27 -5.33 6.16 14.70
N ASN A 28 -6.51 5.75 15.19
CA ASN A 28 -6.79 5.60 16.63
C ASN A 28 -6.01 4.44 17.28
N LYS A 29 -5.68 3.40 16.53
CA LYS A 29 -4.79 2.32 17.01
C LYS A 29 -3.33 2.79 17.08
N LEU A 30 -2.96 3.72 16.21
CA LEU A 30 -1.65 4.38 16.19
C LEU A 30 -1.61 5.67 17.04
N ASP A 31 -2.55 5.81 17.99
CA ASP A 31 -2.63 6.99 18.85
C ASP A 31 -1.36 7.21 19.66
N LYS A 32 -0.96 8.49 19.74
CA LYS A 32 0.26 8.95 20.41
C LYS A 32 0.35 8.43 21.85
N LYS A 33 -0.71 8.58 22.64
CA LYS A 33 -0.68 8.23 24.07
C LYS A 33 -0.50 6.73 24.27
N LYS A 34 -1.16 5.90 23.44
CA LYS A 34 -1.01 4.44 23.51
C LYS A 34 0.39 3.98 23.13
N ILE A 35 0.96 4.55 22.07
CA ILE A 35 2.30 4.19 21.62
C ILE A 35 3.36 4.64 22.64
N GLU A 36 3.27 5.88 23.15
CA GLU A 36 4.19 6.40 24.15
C GLU A 36 4.10 5.60 25.47
N SER A 37 2.90 5.31 25.96
CA SER A 37 2.71 4.50 27.17
C SER A 37 3.32 3.10 27.03
N ASN A 38 3.04 2.39 25.93
CA ASN A 38 3.58 1.05 25.72
C ASN A 38 5.11 1.05 25.57
N LEU A 39 5.67 2.11 24.97
CA LEU A 39 7.11 2.28 24.81
C LEU A 39 7.79 2.53 26.16
N ASP A 40 7.19 3.38 27.00
CA ASP A 40 7.72 3.66 28.33
C ASP A 40 7.61 2.44 29.25
N ASP A 41 6.50 1.69 29.20
CA ASP A 41 6.36 0.42 29.94
C ASP A 41 7.43 -0.60 29.52
N SER A 42 7.67 -0.72 28.20
CA SER A 42 8.70 -1.61 27.65
C SER A 42 10.11 -1.19 28.09
N LYS A 43 10.41 0.11 28.08
CA LYS A 43 11.68 0.66 28.57
C LYS A 43 11.88 0.35 30.04
N ASN A 44 10.86 0.59 30.86
CA ASN A 44 10.91 0.32 32.30
C ASN A 44 11.13 -1.16 32.60
N HIS A 45 10.43 -2.05 31.89
CA HIS A 45 10.58 -3.49 32.09
C HIS A 45 11.99 -3.99 31.73
N VAL A 46 12.50 -3.58 30.56
CA VAL A 46 13.85 -3.96 30.10
C VAL A 46 14.94 -3.33 30.98
N ALA A 47 14.76 -2.08 31.42
CA ALA A 47 15.69 -1.44 32.35
C ALA A 47 15.73 -2.18 33.69
N SER A 48 14.57 -2.59 34.24
CA SER A 48 14.51 -3.37 35.47
C SER A 48 15.21 -4.74 35.32
N ASP A 49 14.89 -5.50 34.27
CA ASP A 49 15.51 -6.82 34.03
C ASP A 49 17.03 -6.71 33.84
N THR A 50 17.48 -5.67 33.15
CA THR A 50 18.92 -5.43 32.94
C THR A 50 19.62 -5.04 34.25
N LEU A 51 18.99 -4.20 35.07
CA LEU A 51 19.50 -3.84 36.40
C LEU A 51 19.58 -5.03 37.34
N ASP A 52 18.60 -5.93 37.30
CA ASP A 52 18.60 -7.14 38.13
C ASP A 52 19.71 -8.11 37.70
N LYS A 53 19.91 -8.31 36.39
CA LYS A 53 21.06 -9.07 35.87
C LYS A 53 22.40 -8.47 36.28
N PHE A 54 22.50 -7.14 36.26
CA PHE A 54 23.71 -6.44 36.68
C PHE A 54 24.00 -6.64 38.17
N ARG A 55 22.97 -6.54 39.03
CA ARG A 55 23.09 -6.81 40.47
C ARG A 55 23.54 -8.25 40.73
N LEU A 56 22.94 -9.23 40.05
CA LEU A 56 23.34 -10.63 40.17
C LEU A 56 24.78 -10.85 39.70
N GLY A 57 25.21 -10.19 38.62
CA GLY A 57 26.59 -10.22 38.15
C GLY A 57 27.58 -9.67 39.18
N ILE A 58 27.25 -8.58 39.87
CA ILE A 58 28.08 -8.03 40.96
C ILE A 58 28.17 -9.01 42.13
N VAL A 59 27.04 -9.61 42.54
CA VAL A 59 27.04 -10.61 43.62
C VAL A 59 27.90 -11.81 43.25
N GLN A 60 27.79 -12.30 42.02
CA GLN A 60 28.63 -13.39 41.51
C GLN A 60 30.12 -13.00 41.50
N ALA A 61 30.45 -11.79 41.09
CA ALA A 61 31.83 -11.29 41.10
C ALA A 61 32.44 -11.27 42.50
N ILE A 62 31.66 -10.84 43.50
CA ILE A 62 32.06 -10.85 44.90
C ILE A 62 32.31 -12.30 45.36
N ILE A 63 31.40 -13.22 45.07
CA ILE A 63 31.56 -14.65 45.42
C ILE A 63 32.82 -15.24 44.78
N SER A 64 32.99 -15.08 43.47
CA SER A 64 34.15 -15.60 42.74
C SER A 64 35.48 -15.00 43.20
N SER A 65 35.47 -13.77 43.74
CA SER A 65 36.67 -13.16 44.33
C SER A 65 37.13 -13.84 45.63
N PHE A 66 36.20 -14.40 46.41
CA PHE A 66 36.54 -15.23 47.58
C PHE A 66 37.11 -16.60 47.17
N ASP A 67 36.74 -17.08 45.98
CA ASP A 67 37.23 -18.33 45.39
C ASP A 67 38.56 -18.16 44.60
N GLY A 68 39.11 -16.94 44.54
CA GLY A 68 40.38 -16.64 43.88
C GLY A 68 40.31 -16.39 42.37
N GLU A 69 39.11 -16.35 41.78
CA GLU A 69 38.90 -16.11 40.34
C GLU A 69 38.48 -14.66 40.08
N LEU A 70 39.44 -13.82 39.66
CA LEU A 70 39.23 -12.37 39.49
C LEU A 70 38.87 -11.94 38.06
N TRP A 71 39.29 -12.68 37.03
CA TRP A 71 39.20 -12.22 35.63
C TRP A 71 37.88 -12.56 34.93
N GLY A 72 37.25 -13.70 35.26
CA GLY A 72 35.93 -14.08 34.72
C GLY A 72 34.86 -13.02 34.97
N PRO A 73 34.69 -12.53 36.21
CA PRO A 73 33.70 -11.51 36.53
C PRO A 73 33.93 -10.15 35.87
N VAL A 74 35.20 -9.75 35.65
CA VAL A 74 35.55 -8.49 34.96
C VAL A 74 35.13 -8.52 33.49
N ASN A 75 35.35 -9.65 32.81
CA ASN A 75 34.90 -9.83 31.42
C ASN A 75 33.38 -9.85 31.30
N GLN A 76 32.70 -10.46 32.28
CA GLN A 76 31.23 -10.44 32.36
C GLN A 76 30.71 -9.02 32.54
N PHE A 77 31.34 -8.22 33.41
CA PHE A 77 30.98 -6.81 33.62
C PHE A 77 31.15 -5.97 32.35
N LYS A 78 32.26 -6.15 31.62
CA LYS A 78 32.49 -5.49 30.33
C LYS A 78 31.41 -5.84 29.30
N SER A 79 31.07 -7.12 29.19
CA SER A 79 30.00 -7.58 28.29
C SER A 79 28.64 -6.98 28.66
N SER A 80 28.33 -6.85 29.96
CA SER A 80 27.11 -6.17 30.41
C SER A 80 27.08 -4.66 30.07
N LEU A 81 28.22 -3.97 30.12
CA LEU A 81 28.30 -2.56 29.71
C LEU A 81 28.09 -2.38 28.20
N GLU A 82 28.62 -3.28 27.38
CA GLU A 82 28.40 -3.28 25.93
C GLU A 82 26.91 -3.53 25.62
N GLN A 83 26.29 -4.52 26.29
CA GLN A 83 24.86 -4.79 26.17
C GLN A 83 23.99 -3.58 26.56
N LEU A 84 24.36 -2.83 27.61
CA LEU A 84 23.67 -1.59 27.98
C LEU A 84 23.76 -0.51 26.88
N GLY A 85 24.90 -0.41 26.20
CA GLY A 85 25.08 0.46 25.05
C GLY A 85 24.14 0.10 23.89
N ASP A 86 24.05 -1.20 23.58
CA ASP A 86 23.16 -1.72 22.52
C ASP A 86 21.68 -1.55 22.87
N ILE A 87 21.29 -1.81 24.12
CA ILE A 87 19.92 -1.57 24.61
C ILE A 87 19.55 -0.10 24.47
N ARG A 88 20.44 0.82 24.87
CA ARG A 88 20.21 2.26 24.74
C ARG A 88 20.02 2.67 23.27
N LYS A 89 20.85 2.14 22.37
CA LYS A 89 20.72 2.39 20.93
C LYS A 89 19.39 1.87 20.39
N ASN A 90 18.99 0.66 20.78
CA ASN A 90 17.71 0.07 20.40
C ASN A 90 16.52 0.91 20.86
N PHE A 91 16.56 1.48 22.07
CA PHE A 91 15.51 2.40 22.53
C PHE A 91 15.45 3.68 21.70
N SER A 92 16.59 4.25 21.34
CA SER A 92 16.62 5.44 20.48
C SER A 92 16.05 5.16 19.08
N ASP A 93 16.39 4.00 18.50
CA ASP A 93 15.81 3.55 17.24
C ASP A 93 14.30 3.30 17.36
N MET A 94 13.86 2.75 18.50
CA MET A 94 12.45 2.50 18.78
C MET A 94 11.65 3.80 18.95
N GLU A 95 12.21 4.83 19.59
CA GLU A 95 11.62 6.18 19.66
C GLU A 95 11.49 6.84 18.29
N SER A 96 12.52 6.72 17.45
CA SER A 96 12.48 7.25 16.08
C SER A 96 11.40 6.56 15.24
N ARG A 97 11.25 5.24 15.39
CA ARG A 97 10.19 4.47 14.74
C ARG A 97 8.81 4.78 15.31
N SER A 98 8.67 4.92 16.63
CA SER A 98 7.40 5.24 17.28
C SER A 98 6.89 6.61 16.82
N LYS A 99 7.78 7.60 16.70
CA LYS A 99 7.45 8.91 16.14
C LYS A 99 6.87 8.81 14.73
N LYS A 100 7.46 8.00 13.85
CA LYS A 100 6.92 7.76 12.49
C LYS A 100 5.53 7.14 12.52
N PHE A 101 5.26 6.23 13.47
CA PHE A 101 3.93 5.66 13.65
C PHE A 101 2.91 6.68 14.16
N VAL A 102 3.31 7.53 15.09
CA VAL A 102 2.48 8.64 15.60
C VAL A 102 2.14 9.63 14.48
N ASP A 103 3.13 10.06 13.70
CA ASP A 103 2.94 10.98 12.58
C ASP A 103 2.00 10.38 11.52
N THR A 104 2.13 9.07 11.27
CA THR A 104 1.22 8.33 10.38
C THR A 104 -0.19 8.26 10.98
N GLY A 105 -0.31 7.96 12.26
CA GLY A 105 -1.59 7.87 12.97
C GLY A 105 -2.35 9.18 12.94
N MET A 106 -1.69 10.30 13.23
CA MET A 106 -2.28 11.65 13.14
C MET A 106 -2.78 11.95 11.73
N SER A 107 -1.98 11.68 10.71
CA SER A 107 -2.39 11.89 9.31
C SER A 107 -3.59 11.05 8.89
N LEU A 108 -3.81 9.89 9.51
CA LEU A 108 -4.92 8.99 9.24
C LEU A 108 -6.19 9.36 10.03
N SER A 109 -6.03 9.78 11.29
CA SER A 109 -7.14 10.21 12.14
C SER A 109 -7.80 11.49 11.64
N ASP A 110 -7.00 12.37 11.02
CA ASP A 110 -7.48 13.60 10.36
C ASP A 110 -8.13 13.33 8.99
N ALA A 111 -8.17 12.07 8.53
CA ALA A 111 -8.88 11.71 7.32
C ALA A 111 -10.37 12.01 7.48
N LYS A 112 -10.83 12.98 6.69
CA LYS A 112 -12.24 13.31 6.50
C LYS A 112 -12.67 12.76 5.14
N VAL A 113 -13.96 12.45 5.03
CA VAL A 113 -14.58 12.39 3.71
C VAL A 113 -14.58 13.83 3.22
N ASP A 114 -13.78 14.14 2.20
CA ASP A 114 -14.05 15.36 1.43
C ASP A 114 -15.43 15.15 0.81
N GLU A 115 -16.45 15.83 1.34
CA GLU A 115 -17.82 15.76 0.83
C GLU A 115 -17.98 16.43 -0.54
N THR A 116 -16.93 17.01 -1.09
CA THR A 116 -16.88 17.28 -2.51
C THR A 116 -16.63 15.96 -3.23
N PRO A 117 -17.61 15.39 -3.97
CA PRO A 117 -17.21 14.76 -5.19
C PRO A 117 -16.44 15.86 -5.92
N GLU A 118 -15.12 15.73 -6.02
CA GLU A 118 -14.52 16.20 -7.26
C GLU A 118 -15.31 15.42 -8.31
N THR A 119 -16.29 16.09 -8.92
CA THR A 119 -16.50 15.94 -10.35
C THR A 119 -15.11 16.12 -10.95
N GLN A 120 -14.33 15.04 -10.96
CA GLN A 120 -13.27 14.86 -11.92
C GLN A 120 -14.01 15.11 -13.21
N GLY A 121 -13.71 16.25 -13.84
CA GLY A 121 -14.14 16.46 -15.20
C GLY A 121 -13.74 15.24 -16.03
N PRO A 122 -14.40 15.04 -17.17
CA PRO A 122 -14.24 13.84 -18.00
C PRO A 122 -12.80 13.31 -18.03
N ALA A 123 -12.56 12.12 -17.48
CA ALA A 123 -11.23 11.53 -17.44
C ALA A 123 -10.93 10.82 -18.77
N THR A 124 -9.68 10.89 -19.25
CA THR A 124 -9.25 10.16 -20.45
C THR A 124 -8.19 9.14 -20.09
N TYR A 125 -8.49 7.86 -20.31
CA TYR A 125 -7.59 6.73 -20.10
C TYR A 125 -6.99 6.32 -21.44
N SER A 126 -5.67 6.39 -21.59
CA SER A 126 -5.00 6.16 -22.87
C SER A 126 -4.19 4.88 -22.84
N PHE A 127 -4.28 4.10 -23.91
CA PHE A 127 -3.49 2.89 -24.14
C PHE A 127 -2.81 3.00 -25.49
N ASN A 128 -1.48 2.89 -25.50
CA ASN A 128 -0.71 3.06 -26.73
C ASN A 128 -0.44 1.72 -27.41
N ASN A 129 -0.27 0.65 -26.63
CA ASN A 129 0.09 -0.67 -27.15
C ASN A 129 -0.80 -1.78 -26.57
N LEU A 130 -1.01 -2.85 -27.37
CA LEU A 130 -1.75 -4.04 -26.96
C LEU A 130 -1.15 -4.75 -25.73
N SER A 131 0.16 -4.61 -25.49
CA SER A 131 0.85 -5.25 -24.36
C SER A 131 0.63 -4.55 -23.02
N GLU A 132 0.01 -3.36 -22.99
CA GLU A 132 -0.27 -2.62 -21.76
C GLU A 132 -1.39 -3.25 -20.93
N SER A 133 -2.23 -4.09 -21.54
CA SER A 133 -3.35 -4.75 -20.87
C SER A 133 -3.64 -6.09 -21.52
N THR A 134 -3.28 -7.19 -20.87
CA THR A 134 -3.33 -8.54 -21.47
C THR A 134 -4.35 -9.42 -20.78
N LEU A 135 -4.76 -10.54 -21.39
CA LEU A 135 -5.68 -11.49 -20.76
C LEU A 135 -5.18 -12.01 -19.40
N ASN A 136 -3.87 -12.27 -19.26
CA ASN A 136 -3.28 -12.80 -18.02
C ASN A 136 -3.04 -11.72 -16.95
N ALA A 137 -2.97 -10.46 -17.36
CA ALA A 137 -2.78 -9.30 -16.49
C ALA A 137 -3.55 -8.10 -17.07
N PRO A 138 -4.88 -8.08 -16.94
CA PRO A 138 -5.69 -6.99 -17.47
C PRO A 138 -5.56 -5.77 -16.57
N SER A 139 -5.39 -4.60 -17.19
CA SER A 139 -5.55 -3.31 -16.53
C SER A 139 -7.01 -3.14 -16.08
N GLU A 140 -7.17 -2.47 -14.93
CA GLU A 140 -8.48 -2.17 -14.37
C GLU A 140 -8.69 -0.65 -14.32
N ILE A 141 -9.79 -0.18 -14.91
CA ILE A 141 -10.28 1.19 -14.70
C ILE A 141 -11.45 1.10 -13.74
N ARG A 142 -11.39 1.86 -12.64
CA ARG A 142 -12.45 1.88 -11.64
C ARG A 142 -13.24 3.18 -11.77
N ASN A 143 -14.57 3.08 -11.62
CA ASN A 143 -15.51 4.21 -11.54
C ASN A 143 -15.55 5.02 -12.83
N PHE A 144 -15.65 4.28 -13.92
CA PHE A 144 -15.79 4.84 -15.24
C PHE A 144 -17.20 5.42 -15.39
N ASN A 145 -17.27 6.68 -15.78
CA ASN A 145 -18.51 7.42 -15.93
C ASN A 145 -18.82 7.65 -17.42
N SER A 146 -20.06 8.03 -17.73
CA SER A 146 -20.53 8.24 -19.12
C SER A 146 -19.77 9.33 -19.87
N GLU A 147 -19.12 10.25 -19.17
CA GLU A 147 -18.35 11.35 -19.77
C GLU A 147 -16.90 10.96 -20.06
N ASP A 148 -16.37 9.93 -19.40
CA ASP A 148 -14.98 9.50 -19.52
C ASP A 148 -14.69 8.94 -20.92
N LYS A 149 -13.41 9.00 -21.32
CA LYS A 149 -12.92 8.55 -22.62
C LYS A 149 -11.87 7.47 -22.48
N LEU A 150 -11.96 6.46 -23.36
CA LEU A 150 -10.92 5.47 -23.60
C LEU A 150 -10.23 5.81 -24.92
N ASN A 151 -9.00 6.30 -24.83
CA ASN A 151 -8.18 6.62 -25.99
C ASN A 151 -7.35 5.40 -26.40
N LEU A 152 -7.74 4.79 -27.51
CA LEU A 152 -7.10 3.63 -28.13
C LEU A 152 -6.38 4.00 -29.45
N SER A 153 -6.16 5.30 -29.69
CA SER A 153 -5.53 5.76 -30.94
C SER A 153 -4.10 5.25 -31.13
N GLY A 154 -3.36 5.01 -30.05
CA GLY A 154 -2.05 4.36 -30.14
C GLY A 154 -2.15 2.90 -30.60
N ILE A 155 -3.12 2.14 -30.07
CA ILE A 155 -3.38 0.76 -30.51
C ILE A 155 -3.81 0.74 -31.99
N GLN A 156 -4.68 1.67 -32.40
CA GLN A 156 -5.06 1.81 -33.81
C GLN A 156 -3.83 2.02 -34.72
N ARG A 157 -2.90 2.89 -34.30
CA ARG A 157 -1.63 3.12 -35.03
C ARG A 157 -0.74 1.87 -35.03
N GLN A 158 -0.63 1.18 -33.90
CA GLN A 158 0.15 -0.05 -33.77
C GLN A 158 -0.34 -1.13 -34.75
N LEU A 159 -1.65 -1.30 -34.87
CA LEU A 159 -2.28 -2.26 -35.78
C LEU A 159 -2.30 -1.79 -37.23
N ASN A 160 -1.99 -0.51 -37.48
CA ASN A 160 -2.08 0.14 -38.79
C ASN A 160 -3.46 -0.06 -39.47
N ARG A 161 -4.52 -0.06 -38.66
CA ARG A 161 -5.89 -0.34 -39.13
C ARG A 161 -6.94 0.25 -38.18
N PRO A 162 -8.08 0.76 -38.67
CA PRO A 162 -9.17 1.22 -37.82
C PRO A 162 -9.69 0.11 -36.89
N LEU A 163 -10.08 0.49 -35.67
CA LEU A 163 -10.72 -0.45 -34.75
C LEU A 163 -12.20 -0.65 -35.13
N GLN A 164 -12.57 -1.87 -35.46
CA GLN A 164 -13.93 -2.23 -35.87
C GLN A 164 -14.67 -2.90 -34.72
N ARG A 165 -15.78 -2.28 -34.29
CA ARG A 165 -16.63 -2.89 -33.27
C ARG A 165 -17.36 -4.13 -33.81
N VAL A 166 -17.34 -5.21 -33.05
CA VAL A 166 -18.08 -6.45 -33.30
C VAL A 166 -18.81 -6.90 -32.05
N GLU A 167 -19.94 -7.60 -32.22
CA GLU A 167 -20.74 -8.14 -31.10
C GLU A 167 -20.33 -9.56 -30.71
N ARG A 168 -19.59 -10.25 -31.59
CA ARG A 168 -18.96 -11.56 -31.32
C ARG A 168 -17.56 -11.40 -30.74
N THR A 169 -16.94 -12.51 -30.31
CA THR A 169 -15.54 -12.52 -29.91
C THR A 169 -14.64 -12.05 -31.07
N PRO A 170 -13.74 -11.06 -30.84
CA PRO A 170 -12.81 -10.59 -31.87
C PRO A 170 -11.86 -11.69 -32.35
N GLU A 171 -11.76 -11.88 -33.67
CA GLU A 171 -10.91 -12.91 -34.30
C GLU A 171 -9.96 -12.32 -35.34
N ALA A 172 -10.35 -11.22 -35.98
CA ALA A 172 -9.53 -10.54 -36.98
C ALA A 172 -8.79 -9.33 -36.39
N ILE A 173 -7.61 -9.02 -36.94
CA ILE A 173 -6.83 -7.84 -36.57
C ILE A 173 -7.66 -6.56 -36.60
N GLY A 174 -7.64 -5.83 -35.48
CA GLY A 174 -8.38 -4.58 -35.31
C GLY A 174 -9.86 -4.76 -34.96
N GLU A 175 -10.37 -5.99 -34.82
CA GLU A 175 -11.69 -6.19 -34.25
C GLU A 175 -11.68 -5.87 -32.74
N MET A 176 -12.72 -5.16 -32.30
CA MET A 176 -12.92 -4.75 -30.92
C MET A 176 -14.31 -5.17 -30.44
N GLN A 177 -14.39 -5.71 -29.24
CA GLN A 177 -15.67 -5.98 -28.58
C GLN A 177 -15.75 -5.20 -27.28
N ILE A 178 -16.93 -4.65 -26.99
CA ILE A 178 -17.25 -4.03 -25.71
C ILE A 178 -18.42 -4.82 -25.13
N HIS A 179 -18.13 -5.66 -24.14
CA HIS A 179 -19.15 -6.40 -23.43
C HIS A 179 -19.46 -5.69 -22.12
N HIS A 180 -20.73 -5.49 -21.78
CA HIS A 180 -21.14 -4.92 -20.50
C HIS A 180 -22.02 -5.93 -19.75
N ALA A 181 -21.66 -6.22 -18.52
CA ALA A 181 -22.43 -7.03 -17.59
C ALA A 181 -23.16 -6.11 -16.58
N PRO A 182 -24.49 -5.95 -16.70
CA PRO A 182 -25.26 -5.06 -15.82
C PRO A 182 -25.22 -5.47 -14.35
N ASP A 183 -25.23 -6.79 -14.07
CA ASP A 183 -25.29 -7.33 -12.70
C ASP A 183 -24.11 -6.91 -11.84
N THR A 184 -22.93 -6.73 -12.45
CA THR A 184 -21.71 -6.29 -11.76
C THR A 184 -21.29 -4.87 -12.16
N ASN A 185 -22.11 -4.18 -12.97
CA ASN A 185 -21.81 -2.90 -13.61
C ASN A 185 -20.36 -2.86 -14.15
N THR A 186 -19.97 -3.88 -14.91
CA THR A 186 -18.59 -4.05 -15.39
C THR A 186 -18.59 -4.22 -16.90
N SER A 187 -17.79 -3.41 -17.59
CA SER A 187 -17.48 -3.59 -19.00
C SER A 187 -16.12 -4.25 -19.20
N VAL A 188 -16.02 -5.05 -20.25
CA VAL A 188 -14.76 -5.62 -20.73
C VAL A 188 -14.57 -5.15 -22.18
N VAL A 189 -13.44 -4.52 -22.45
CA VAL A 189 -13.03 -4.11 -23.79
C VAL A 189 -11.93 -5.05 -24.27
N VAL A 190 -12.13 -5.67 -25.43
CA VAL A 190 -11.20 -6.60 -26.03
C VAL A 190 -10.80 -6.08 -27.41
N VAL A 191 -9.50 -6.07 -27.74
CA VAL A 191 -9.00 -5.74 -29.09
C VAL A 191 -8.08 -6.85 -29.59
N ALA A 192 -8.35 -7.37 -30.78
CA ALA A 192 -7.56 -8.43 -31.39
C ALA A 192 -6.32 -7.89 -32.14
N ASP A 193 -5.16 -8.49 -31.86
CA ASP A 193 -3.90 -8.29 -32.61
C ASP A 193 -3.93 -9.08 -33.91
N ALA A 194 -3.98 -10.41 -33.82
CA ALA A 194 -4.01 -11.32 -34.95
C ALA A 194 -4.56 -12.68 -34.49
N PRO A 195 -4.96 -13.56 -35.43
CA PRO A 195 -5.31 -14.94 -35.09
C PRO A 195 -4.20 -15.59 -34.26
N HIS A 196 -4.58 -16.27 -33.18
CA HIS A 196 -3.69 -16.97 -32.25
C HIS A 196 -2.73 -16.11 -31.43
N LYS A 197 -2.84 -14.78 -31.47
CA LYS A 197 -2.13 -13.90 -30.54
C LYS A 197 -3.02 -13.52 -29.34
N PRO A 198 -2.44 -13.34 -28.15
CA PRO A 198 -3.19 -12.83 -27.00
C PRO A 198 -3.79 -11.46 -27.31
N PRO A 199 -5.10 -11.25 -27.05
CA PRO A 199 -5.73 -9.96 -27.28
C PRO A 199 -5.35 -8.95 -26.19
N PHE A 200 -5.56 -7.67 -26.49
CA PHE A 200 -5.68 -6.65 -25.46
C PHE A 200 -6.99 -6.85 -24.71
N VAL A 201 -6.96 -6.82 -23.38
CA VAL A 201 -8.13 -7.00 -22.52
C VAL A 201 -8.10 -5.95 -21.43
N LEU A 202 -9.13 -5.10 -21.39
CA LEU A 202 -9.30 -4.05 -20.39
C LEU A 202 -10.58 -4.29 -19.60
N LYS A 203 -10.48 -4.25 -18.27
CA LYS A 203 -11.62 -4.38 -17.37
C LYS A 203 -12.00 -3.02 -16.81
N VAL A 204 -13.27 -2.65 -16.95
CA VAL A 204 -13.78 -1.34 -16.60
C VAL A 204 -14.96 -1.49 -15.66
N PHE A 205 -14.87 -0.97 -14.45
CA PHE A 205 -16.00 -0.91 -13.53
C PHE A 205 -16.82 0.35 -13.84
N GLY A 206 -17.90 0.16 -14.59
CA GLY A 206 -18.74 1.17 -15.24
C GLY A 206 -19.18 0.69 -16.61
N GLU A 207 -20.17 1.37 -17.20
CA GLU A 207 -20.64 1.08 -18.55
C GLU A 207 -19.79 1.82 -19.59
N VAL A 208 -19.11 1.06 -20.46
CA VAL A 208 -18.41 1.63 -21.62
C VAL A 208 -19.32 1.58 -22.84
N ARG A 209 -19.56 2.73 -23.46
CA ARG A 209 -20.33 2.88 -24.70
C ARG A 209 -19.42 3.26 -25.86
N ALA A 210 -19.92 3.13 -27.08
CA ALA A 210 -19.18 3.53 -28.28
C ALA A 210 -18.75 5.01 -28.25
N SER A 211 -19.60 5.89 -27.68
CA SER A 211 -19.31 7.32 -27.50
C SER A 211 -18.15 7.61 -26.55
N ASN A 212 -17.71 6.62 -25.77
CA ASN A 212 -16.57 6.75 -24.88
C ASN A 212 -15.23 6.44 -25.57
N ILE A 213 -15.24 5.81 -26.75
CA ILE A 213 -14.01 5.39 -27.41
C ILE A 213 -13.47 6.53 -28.29
N VAL A 214 -12.17 6.76 -28.20
CA VAL A 214 -11.40 7.67 -29.07
C VAL A 214 -10.33 6.84 -29.77
N THR A 215 -10.37 6.75 -31.10
CA THR A 215 -9.46 5.92 -31.92
C THR A 215 -8.83 6.71 -33.05
#